data_AF-A0A5C9EMU8-F1
#
_entry.id   AF-A0A5C9EMU8-F1
#
_cell.length_a   1.000
_cell.length_b   1.000
_cell.length_c   1.000
_cell.angle_alpha   90.00
_cell.angle_beta   90.00
_cell.angle_gamma   90.00
#
_symmetry.space_group_name_H-M   'P 1'
#
loop_
_entity.id
_entity.type
_entity.pdbx_description
1 polymer ?
#
loop_
_entity_poly.entity_id
_entity_poly.type
_entity_poly.pdbx_seq_one_letter_code
_entity_poly.pdbx_strand_id
1 'polypeptide(L)'
;MSEILPEKIHVKCTHSIETEKSILQRKYTLTHSDFTGDLFLTINCSYDNEEISNFYSKLMRDEVLAEWIKGEYEYELHVYLHVSGGYVIGGAWLRERIFRHHLPHVLKVIRYADKDLFDKYPKLDDAKIIVHFQSPKKKYNKLEDYGQLNDYKT
;
A
#
# COMPACT_ATOMS: atom_id res chain seq x y z
N MET A 1 18.58 -1.95 -6.30
CA MET A 1 17.31 -1.56 -5.66
C MET A 1 17.11 -0.09 -5.96
N SER A 2 15.96 0.31 -6.53
CA SER A 2 15.71 1.71 -6.88
C SER A 2 15.59 2.56 -5.62
N GLU A 3 16.34 3.66 -5.55
CA GLU A 3 16.19 4.67 -4.51
C GLU A 3 14.82 5.36 -4.63
N ILE A 4 14.31 5.85 -3.50
CA ILE A 4 13.13 6.71 -3.49
C ILE A 4 13.52 8.02 -4.17
N LEU A 5 12.71 8.49 -5.13
CA LEU A 5 12.83 9.82 -5.73
C LEU A 5 11.75 10.72 -5.12
N PRO A 6 12.06 11.52 -4.08
CA PRO A 6 11.06 12.29 -3.36
C PRO A 6 10.23 13.22 -4.25
N GLU A 7 10.83 13.73 -5.33
CA GLU A 7 10.20 14.62 -6.31
C GLU A 7 9.08 13.94 -7.12
N LYS A 8 9.06 12.61 -7.17
CA LYS A 8 8.03 11.82 -7.86
C LYS A 8 6.93 11.31 -6.93
N ILE A 9 7.00 11.62 -5.65
CA ILE A 9 6.09 11.10 -4.63
C ILE A 9 5.23 12.24 -4.12
N HIS A 10 3.94 12.14 -4.42
CA HIS A 10 2.94 13.12 -4.02
C HIS A 10 2.11 12.53 -2.89
N VAL A 11 2.33 13.03 -1.68
CA VAL A 11 1.63 12.56 -0.47
C VAL A 11 0.50 13.52 -0.13
N LYS A 12 -0.73 12.99 -0.04
CA LYS A 12 -1.90 13.71 0.45
C LYS A 12 -2.33 13.07 1.77
N CYS A 13 -2.04 13.73 2.88
CA CYS A 13 -2.49 13.30 4.20
C CYS A 13 -3.61 14.22 4.69
N THR A 14 -4.80 13.68 4.90
CA THR A 14 -5.98 14.46 5.33
C THR A 14 -6.27 14.33 6.83
N HIS A 15 -5.45 13.60 7.57
CA HIS A 15 -5.68 13.34 8.99
C HIS A 15 -4.40 13.50 9.83
N SER A 16 -4.52 14.17 10.97
CA SER A 16 -3.41 14.43 11.88
C SER A 16 -3.10 13.24 12.80
N ILE A 17 -1.85 13.13 13.26
CA ILE A 17 -1.37 12.04 14.14
C ILE A 17 -1.68 12.37 15.61
N GLU A 18 -2.95 12.37 15.96
CA GLU A 18 -3.37 12.82 17.30
C GLU A 18 -3.20 11.72 18.35
N THR A 19 -3.61 10.48 18.05
CA THR A 19 -3.65 9.37 19.04
C THR A 19 -3.23 8.02 18.45
N GLU A 20 -2.99 7.01 19.29
CA GLU A 20 -2.82 5.61 18.83
C GLU A 20 -4.04 5.09 18.07
N LYS A 21 -5.25 5.57 18.40
CA LYS A 21 -6.47 5.24 17.65
C LYS A 21 -6.38 5.75 16.21
N SER A 22 -5.68 6.86 15.99
CA SER A 22 -5.41 7.38 14.65
C SER A 22 -4.47 6.48 13.84
N ILE A 23 -3.75 5.53 14.46
CA ILE A 23 -2.93 4.53 13.75
C ILE A 23 -3.85 3.50 13.10
N LEU A 24 -4.76 2.91 13.86
CA LEU A 24 -5.67 1.86 13.37
C LEU A 24 -6.72 2.36 12.38
N GLN A 25 -6.94 3.67 12.32
CA GLN A 25 -7.82 4.27 11.33
C GLN A 25 -7.10 4.59 10.03
N ARG A 26 -5.76 4.64 10.00
CA ARG A 26 -5.00 4.98 8.80
C ARG A 26 -5.18 3.93 7.72
N LYS A 27 -5.56 4.44 6.55
CA LYS A 27 -5.64 3.72 5.30
C LYS A 27 -4.82 4.45 4.25
N TYR A 28 -4.11 3.66 3.48
CA TYR A 28 -3.23 4.09 2.41
C TYR A 28 -3.88 3.69 1.09
N THR A 29 -3.97 4.62 0.16
CA THR A 29 -4.36 4.37 -1.23
C THR A 29 -3.22 4.91 -2.08
N LEU A 30 -2.48 4.02 -2.73
CA LEU A 30 -1.38 4.39 -3.62
C LEU A 30 -1.77 4.09 -5.07
N THR A 31 -1.63 5.07 -5.94
CA THR A 31 -1.82 4.95 -7.40
C THR A 31 -0.56 5.39 -8.14
N HIS A 32 -0.43 4.93 -9.39
CA HIS A 32 0.72 5.22 -10.23
C HIS A 32 0.29 5.87 -11.53
N SER A 33 1.07 6.85 -12.00
CA SER A 33 0.90 7.43 -13.32
C SER A 33 1.87 6.77 -14.30
N ASP A 34 1.37 5.92 -15.20
CA ASP A 34 2.19 5.31 -16.25
C ASP A 34 2.81 6.35 -17.22
N PHE A 35 2.23 7.55 -17.30
CA PHE A 35 2.73 8.61 -18.18
C PHE A 35 3.92 9.38 -17.60
N THR A 36 3.87 9.71 -16.31
CA THR A 36 4.93 10.51 -15.65
C THR A 36 5.88 9.68 -14.78
N GLY A 37 5.45 8.46 -14.42
CA GLY A 37 6.10 7.61 -13.43
C GLY A 37 5.96 8.13 -12.00
N ASP A 38 4.99 9.02 -11.76
CA ASP A 38 4.72 9.58 -10.43
C ASP A 38 3.90 8.61 -9.58
N LEU A 39 4.12 8.66 -8.27
CA LEU A 39 3.37 7.92 -7.27
C LEU A 39 2.54 8.89 -6.45
N PHE A 40 1.25 8.60 -6.32
CA PHE A 40 0.31 9.38 -5.52
C PHE A 40 -0.12 8.52 -4.34
N LEU A 41 0.13 8.99 -3.13
CA LEU A 41 -0.25 8.30 -1.91
C LEU A 41 -1.22 9.16 -1.10
N THR A 42 -2.45 8.66 -0.93
CA THR A 42 -3.43 9.25 -0.03
C THR A 42 -3.44 8.50 1.30
N ILE A 43 -3.33 9.24 2.41
CA ILE A 43 -3.43 8.73 3.79
C ILE A 43 -4.67 9.34 4.45
N ASN A 44 -5.64 8.49 4.82
CA ASN A 44 -6.93 8.93 5.36
C ASN A 44 -7.57 7.86 6.27
N CYS A 45 -8.70 8.17 6.92
CA CYS A 45 -9.46 7.24 7.78
C CYS A 45 -10.35 6.24 7.00
N SER A 46 -10.53 6.50 5.71
CA SER A 46 -11.22 5.65 4.73
C SER A 46 -10.37 5.57 3.47
N TYR A 47 -10.52 4.50 2.68
CA TYR A 47 -9.90 4.46 1.35
C TYR A 47 -10.41 5.61 0.48
N ASP A 48 -9.56 6.10 -0.42
CA ASP A 48 -9.93 7.17 -1.35
C ASP A 48 -10.84 6.61 -2.44
N ASN A 49 -12.14 6.59 -2.13
CA ASN A 49 -13.14 6.02 -3.03
C ASN A 49 -13.24 6.83 -4.33
N GLU A 50 -12.91 8.13 -4.34
CA GLU A 50 -12.92 8.92 -5.57
C GLU A 50 -11.81 8.43 -6.50
N GLU A 51 -10.58 8.30 -5.99
CA GLU A 51 -9.44 7.79 -6.76
C GLU A 51 -9.60 6.32 -7.18
N ILE A 52 -10.15 5.48 -6.31
CA ILE A 52 -10.48 4.08 -6.65
C ILE A 52 -11.63 4.02 -7.67
N SER A 53 -12.57 4.98 -7.64
CA SER A 53 -13.73 5.00 -8.53
C SER A 53 -13.44 5.58 -9.91
N ASN A 54 -12.31 6.28 -10.07
CA ASN A 54 -11.86 6.80 -11.35
C ASN A 54 -11.84 5.67 -12.39
N PHE A 55 -12.39 5.94 -13.56
CA PHE A 55 -12.59 4.94 -14.62
C PHE A 55 -11.26 4.24 -15.00
N TYR A 56 -10.16 4.98 -14.97
CA TYR A 56 -8.82 4.47 -15.22
C TYR A 56 -8.37 3.48 -14.14
N SER A 57 -8.44 3.84 -12.86
CA SER A 57 -8.14 2.95 -11.72
C SER A 57 -9.07 1.73 -11.69
N LYS A 58 -10.36 1.91 -12.01
CA LYS A 58 -11.31 0.79 -12.12
C LYS A 58 -10.93 -0.23 -13.21
N LEU A 59 -10.34 0.24 -14.31
CA LEU A 59 -9.92 -0.57 -15.46
C LEU A 59 -8.53 -1.20 -15.28
N MET A 60 -7.58 -0.45 -14.72
CA MET A 60 -6.19 -0.88 -14.55
C MET A 60 -5.99 -1.66 -13.25
N ARG A 61 -6.76 -1.31 -12.21
CA ARG A 61 -6.68 -1.87 -10.85
C ARG A 61 -5.25 -1.95 -10.33
N ASP A 62 -4.50 -0.91 -10.60
CA ASP A 62 -3.10 -0.73 -10.22
C ASP A 62 -2.95 -0.14 -8.81
N GLU A 63 -4.07 0.14 -8.12
CA GLU A 63 -4.02 0.65 -6.76
C GLU A 63 -3.41 -0.36 -5.78
N VAL A 64 -2.56 0.15 -4.91
CA VAL A 64 -2.10 -0.57 -3.73
C VAL A 64 -2.81 0.02 -2.52
N LEU A 65 -3.64 -0.80 -1.87
CA LEU A 65 -4.33 -0.41 -0.66
C LEU A 65 -3.58 -0.96 0.55
N ALA A 66 -3.50 -0.20 1.63
CA ALA A 66 -2.99 -0.74 2.89
C ALA A 66 -3.73 -0.17 4.09
N GLU A 67 -3.76 -0.93 5.19
CA GLU A 67 -4.29 -0.47 6.46
C GLU A 67 -3.55 -1.11 7.64
N TRP A 68 -3.59 -0.43 8.78
CA TRP A 68 -3.06 -0.97 10.02
C TRP A 68 -4.10 -1.84 10.72
N ILE A 69 -3.68 -3.03 11.11
CA ILE A 69 -4.47 -3.95 11.92
C ILE A 69 -3.78 -4.16 13.26
N LYS A 70 -4.57 -4.21 14.34
CA LYS A 70 -4.08 -4.62 15.65
C LYS A 70 -4.19 -6.14 15.75
N GLY A 71 -3.06 -6.83 15.72
CA GLY A 71 -2.97 -8.23 16.11
C GLY A 71 -3.15 -8.40 17.62
N GLU A 72 -3.03 -9.64 18.09
CA GLU A 72 -3.22 -9.96 19.51
C GLU A 72 -2.18 -9.27 20.42
N TYR A 73 -0.97 -9.03 19.91
CA TYR A 73 0.14 -8.44 20.65
C TYR A 73 0.86 -7.28 19.94
N GLU A 74 0.79 -7.20 18.61
CA GLU A 74 1.56 -6.25 17.80
C GLU A 74 0.70 -5.66 16.67
N TYR A 75 1.20 -4.57 16.06
CA TYR A 75 0.59 -3.99 14.86
C TYR A 75 1.06 -4.75 13.62
N GLU A 76 0.17 -4.90 12.65
CA GLU A 76 0.45 -5.51 11.36
C GLU A 76 0.00 -4.53 10.26
N LEU A 77 0.83 -4.35 9.23
CA LEU A 77 0.46 -3.62 8.04
C LEU A 77 -0.10 -4.62 7.02
N HIS A 78 -1.39 -4.49 6.71
CA HIS A 78 -2.03 -5.30 5.70
C HIS A 78 -2.05 -4.56 4.38
N VAL A 79 -1.54 -5.18 3.32
CA VAL A 79 -1.51 -4.62 1.96
C VAL A 79 -2.38 -5.48 1.05
N TYR A 80 -3.28 -4.86 0.30
CA TYR A 80 -4.23 -5.52 -0.59
C TYR A 80 -3.94 -5.16 -2.04
N LEU A 81 -3.79 -6.20 -2.85
CA LEU A 81 -3.42 -6.11 -4.27
C LEU A 81 -4.46 -6.81 -5.11
N HIS A 82 -5.15 -6.08 -6.00
CA HIS A 82 -6.18 -6.66 -6.85
C HIS A 82 -5.57 -7.33 -8.08
N VAL A 83 -5.35 -8.64 -8.02
CA VAL A 83 -4.66 -9.37 -9.10
C VAL A 83 -5.63 -9.79 -10.22
N SER A 84 -6.92 -10.01 -9.93
CA SER A 84 -7.94 -10.29 -10.96
C SER A 84 -9.37 -10.31 -10.43
N GLY A 85 -10.35 -10.28 -11.34
CA GLY A 85 -11.79 -10.21 -11.04
C GLY A 85 -12.36 -8.85 -11.43
N GLY A 86 -13.60 -8.78 -11.90
CA GLY A 86 -14.16 -7.55 -12.49
C GLY A 86 -13.58 -7.19 -13.86
N TYR A 87 -13.77 -5.95 -14.30
CA TYR A 87 -13.29 -5.42 -15.59
C TYR A 87 -11.81 -5.01 -15.53
N VAL A 88 -10.89 -5.96 -15.41
CA VAL A 88 -9.45 -5.65 -15.32
C VAL A 88 -8.70 -6.20 -16.52
N ILE A 89 -7.99 -5.32 -17.22
CA ILE A 89 -7.25 -5.65 -18.44
C ILE A 89 -5.95 -6.38 -18.08
N GLY A 90 -5.67 -7.50 -18.76
CA GLY A 90 -4.44 -8.29 -18.57
C GLY A 90 -4.62 -9.57 -17.75
N GLY A 91 -3.64 -10.49 -17.90
CA GLY A 91 -3.65 -11.78 -17.21
C GLY A 91 -3.25 -11.67 -15.74
N ALA A 92 -3.93 -12.41 -14.86
CA ALA A 92 -3.66 -12.45 -13.42
C ALA A 92 -2.18 -12.72 -13.09
N TRP A 93 -1.54 -13.63 -13.82
CA TRP A 93 -0.11 -13.94 -13.66
C TRP A 93 0.80 -12.72 -13.93
N LEU A 94 0.49 -11.94 -14.96
CA LEU A 94 1.29 -10.77 -15.32
C LEU A 94 1.16 -9.69 -14.25
N ARG A 95 -0.07 -9.42 -13.77
CA ARG A 95 -0.31 -8.45 -12.69
C ARG A 95 0.35 -8.88 -11.39
N GLU A 96 0.24 -10.16 -11.01
CA GLU A 96 0.95 -10.69 -9.84
C GLU A 96 2.45 -10.40 -9.95
N ARG A 97 3.05 -10.67 -11.11
CA ARG A 97 4.48 -10.43 -11.36
C ARG A 97 4.85 -8.94 -11.27
N ILE A 98 4.04 -8.05 -11.82
CA ILE A 98 4.24 -6.59 -11.76
C ILE A 98 4.18 -6.13 -10.31
N PHE A 99 3.13 -6.50 -9.57
CA PHE A 99 3.01 -6.13 -8.17
C PHE A 99 4.21 -6.60 -7.35
N ARG A 100 4.63 -7.86 -7.50
CA ARG A 100 5.83 -8.37 -6.82
C ARG A 100 7.08 -7.56 -7.10
N HIS A 101 7.24 -7.08 -8.33
CA HIS A 101 8.38 -6.26 -8.72
C HIS A 101 8.36 -4.88 -8.06
N HIS A 102 7.18 -4.26 -7.97
CA HIS A 102 7.04 -2.89 -7.46
C HIS A 102 6.81 -2.80 -5.95
N LEU A 103 6.33 -3.87 -5.30
CA LEU A 103 5.91 -3.83 -3.90
C LEU A 103 7.02 -3.37 -2.94
N PRO A 104 8.29 -3.80 -3.09
CA PRO A 104 9.36 -3.28 -2.24
C PRO A 104 9.51 -1.76 -2.30
N HIS A 105 9.27 -1.15 -3.47
CA HIS A 105 9.30 0.31 -3.62
C HIS A 105 8.08 0.96 -2.98
N VAL A 106 6.88 0.38 -3.16
CA VAL A 106 5.65 0.86 -2.54
C VAL A 106 5.75 0.86 -1.01
N LEU A 107 6.30 -0.20 -0.41
CA LEU A 107 6.48 -0.30 1.05
C LEU A 107 7.45 0.77 1.57
N LYS A 108 8.53 1.05 0.83
CA LYS A 108 9.43 2.17 1.11
C LYS A 108 8.70 3.52 1.07
N VAL A 109 7.83 3.73 0.07
CA VAL A 109 7.04 4.96 -0.06
C VAL A 109 6.05 5.14 1.09
N ILE A 110 5.33 4.08 1.49
CA ILE A 110 4.43 4.12 2.67
C ILE A 110 5.22 4.49 3.92
N ARG A 111 6.36 3.83 4.14
CA ARG A 111 7.22 4.08 5.30
C ARG A 111 7.80 5.49 5.32
N TYR A 112 8.21 6.00 4.16
CA TYR A 112 8.76 7.35 3.97
C TYR A 112 7.69 8.43 4.19
N ALA A 113 6.50 8.24 3.62
CA ALA A 113 5.43 9.22 3.67
C ALA A 113 4.89 9.48 5.07
N ASP A 114 4.91 8.45 5.93
CA ASP A 114 4.46 8.54 7.31
C ASP A 114 5.64 8.63 8.30
N LYS A 115 6.82 9.11 7.89
CA LYS A 115 8.02 9.16 8.77
C LYS A 115 7.76 9.72 10.17
N ASP A 116 6.96 10.78 10.29
CA ASP A 116 6.62 11.42 11.57
C ASP A 116 5.80 10.49 12.47
N LEU A 117 4.97 9.61 11.89
CA LEU A 117 4.26 8.55 12.61
C LEU A 117 5.26 7.58 13.23
N PHE A 118 6.23 7.12 12.45
CA PHE A 118 7.21 6.14 12.91
C PHE A 118 8.22 6.75 13.90
N ASP A 119 8.54 8.03 13.76
CA ASP A 119 9.37 8.74 14.75
C ASP A 119 8.64 8.85 16.10
N LYS A 120 7.31 9.06 16.08
CA LYS A 120 6.46 9.08 17.28
C LYS A 120 6.19 7.69 17.86
N TYR A 121 6.08 6.67 17.01
CA TYR A 121 5.81 5.28 17.40
C TYR A 121 6.82 4.30 16.74
N PRO A 122 8.08 4.25 17.22
CA PRO A 122 9.14 3.45 16.58
C PRO A 122 8.84 1.95 16.51
N LYS A 123 8.01 1.42 17.41
CA LYS A 123 7.59 0.00 17.40
C LYS A 123 6.84 -0.40 16.12
N LEU A 124 6.32 0.55 15.34
CA LEU A 124 5.72 0.27 14.04
C LEU A 124 6.74 -0.19 13.00
N ASP A 125 8.05 0.07 13.19
CA ASP A 125 9.09 -0.48 12.32
C ASP A 125 9.19 -2.01 12.44
N ASP A 126 8.86 -2.57 13.61
CA ASP A 126 8.88 -4.02 13.84
C ASP A 126 7.60 -4.73 13.35
N ALA A 127 6.61 -3.96 12.89
CA ALA A 127 5.34 -4.50 12.43
C ALA A 127 5.52 -5.37 11.18
N LYS A 128 4.89 -6.54 11.18
CA LYS A 128 4.86 -7.45 10.03
C LYS A 128 4.05 -6.85 8.90
N ILE A 129 4.45 -7.19 7.68
CA ILE A 129 3.76 -6.81 6.46
C ILE A 129 3.11 -8.05 5.87
N ILE A 130 1.77 -8.05 5.85
CA ILE A 130 0.97 -9.15 5.30
C ILE A 130 0.35 -8.69 3.99
N VAL A 131 0.73 -9.35 2.89
CA VAL A 131 0.31 -9.00 1.54
C VAL A 131 -0.76 -9.96 1.04
N HIS A 132 -1.90 -9.42 0.66
CA HIS A 132 -3.07 -10.11 0.16
C HIS A 132 -3.15 -9.92 -1.36
N PHE A 133 -2.72 -10.93 -2.11
CA PHE A 133 -2.99 -11.02 -3.53
C PHE A 133 -4.43 -11.50 -3.74
N GLN A 134 -5.33 -10.59 -4.10
CA GLN A 134 -6.76 -10.86 -4.18
C GLN A 134 -7.15 -11.33 -5.60
N SER A 135 -7.81 -12.49 -5.66
CA SER A 135 -8.30 -13.06 -6.92
C SER A 135 -9.46 -14.03 -6.68
N PRO A 136 -10.47 -14.09 -7.58
CA PRO A 136 -11.45 -15.17 -7.57
C PRO A 136 -10.84 -16.53 -7.95
N LYS A 137 -9.67 -16.53 -8.62
CA LYS A 137 -8.96 -17.75 -9.00
C LYS A 137 -8.07 -18.18 -7.84
N LYS A 138 -8.38 -19.31 -7.21
CA LYS A 138 -7.65 -19.85 -6.05
C LYS A 138 -6.12 -19.88 -6.23
N LYS A 139 -5.61 -20.14 -7.44
CA LYS A 139 -4.17 -20.12 -7.77
C LYS A 139 -3.49 -18.77 -7.47
N TYR A 140 -4.21 -17.66 -7.62
CA TYR A 140 -3.70 -16.29 -7.46
C TYR A 140 -4.22 -15.61 -6.19
N ASN A 141 -5.10 -16.26 -5.44
CA ASN A 141 -5.57 -15.78 -4.14
C ASN A 141 -4.56 -16.21 -3.06
N LYS A 142 -3.63 -15.34 -2.70
CA LYS A 142 -2.48 -15.66 -1.84
C LYS A 142 -2.35 -14.66 -0.70
N LEU A 143 -1.83 -15.17 0.41
CA LEU A 143 -1.43 -14.38 1.57
C LEU A 143 0.05 -14.66 1.82
N GLU A 144 0.86 -13.60 1.86
CA GLU A 144 2.31 -13.70 1.90
C GLU A 144 2.91 -12.75 2.92
N ASP A 145 3.94 -13.21 3.62
CA ASP A 145 4.75 -12.43 4.55
C ASP A 145 5.84 -11.69 3.77
N TYR A 146 5.91 -10.38 3.94
CA TYR A 146 6.87 -9.50 3.28
C TYR A 146 7.90 -8.92 4.27
N GLY A 147 8.09 -9.56 5.42
CA GLY A 147 9.02 -9.11 6.45
C GLY A 147 8.44 -7.99 7.30
N GLN A 148 9.31 -7.12 7.79
CA GLN A 148 8.95 -6.02 8.68
C GLN A 148 9.13 -4.66 8.00
N LEU A 149 8.46 -3.62 8.48
CA LEU A 149 8.62 -2.27 7.92
C LEU A 149 10.04 -1.72 8.03
N ASN A 150 10.81 -2.16 9.02
CA ASN A 150 12.22 -1.83 9.15
C ASN A 150 13.07 -2.29 7.95
N ASP A 151 12.68 -3.37 7.25
CA ASP A 151 13.36 -3.85 6.04
C ASP A 151 13.23 -2.86 4.86
N TYR A 152 12.28 -1.92 4.96
CA TYR A 152 11.95 -0.92 3.95
C TYR A 152 12.26 0.52 4.40
N LYS A 153 13.01 0.69 5.49
CA LYS A 153 13.50 1.99 5.94
C LYS A 153 14.57 2.51 4.98
N THR A 154 14.50 3.80 4.63
CA THR A 154 15.47 4.49 3.77
C THR A 154 16.22 5.56 4.52
#